data_AF-A0A7X8N803-F1
#
_entry.id   AF-A0A7X8N803-F1
#
_cell.length_a   1.000
_cell.length_b   1.000
_cell.length_c   1.000
_cell.angle_alpha   90.00
_cell.angle_beta   90.00
_cell.angle_gamma   90.00
#
_symmetry.space_group_name_H-M   'P 1'
#
loop_
_entity.id
_entity.type
_entity.pdbx_description
1 polymer ?
#
loop_
_entity_poly.entity_id
_entity_poly.type
_entity_poly.pdbx_seq_one_letter_code
_entity_poly.pdbx_strand_id
1 'polypeptide(L)'
;MTKTAPEFYKTLLEKFPFEPTNTQNLLLEKLSNFIFENNNKALFLIKGYAGTGKTTTISTVVNNLWRIGKKAVLLAPTGRAAKVISGYSNKQAFTIHKKIYFPRKNKSGGVDFTLQTNKHTNTIFFVDEASMIPDTPTGSKLFENGSLLDDLISYIYSGVNCKLVLIGDTAQLPPVKLDISPALDTRKLELNYNKQITEIELNEVMRQHINSGILVNATDLRLILANNGYSDFQFQLGFPDLIRLVDGYEIQDAINTAYDNIGVEDTAFIVRSNKRANQYNQQIRSKIRGQENEISTGDFVMVVKNNYFWLNETSEAGFIANGDICEILEIFSIKELYGFRFAEVKIRMIDYPKQKPFETVLLLDTLASESPSLSYEDSNRLYQEVAKDFAQEKSKYKQLLGIKKSKYFNALQVKFSYAVTCHKSQGGQWKTVFIEQPYLPEGQNVEYLRWLYTAVTRAQEKVFLIGFKDEYFIE
;
A
#
# COMPACT_ATOMS: atom_id res chain seq x y z
N MET A 1 -9.31 22.58 28.65
CA MET A 1 -9.40 22.37 27.18
C MET A 1 -8.62 23.49 26.55
N THR A 2 -7.64 23.15 25.72
CA THR A 2 -6.89 24.08 24.87
C THR A 2 -7.88 24.80 23.95
N LYS A 3 -7.88 26.14 23.92
CA LYS A 3 -8.89 26.93 23.19
C LYS A 3 -8.35 27.64 21.97
N THR A 4 -7.03 27.72 21.81
CA THR A 4 -6.40 28.48 20.72
C THR A 4 -5.34 27.66 19.97
N ALA A 5 -5.04 28.05 18.73
CA ALA A 5 -3.99 27.40 17.94
C ALA A 5 -2.60 27.48 18.59
N PRO A 6 -2.16 28.61 19.18
CA PRO A 6 -0.86 28.67 19.88
C PRO A 6 -0.76 27.75 21.09
N GLU A 7 -1.82 27.62 21.89
CA GLU A 7 -1.85 26.68 23.02
C GLU A 7 -1.79 25.22 22.54
N PHE A 8 -2.45 24.90 21.42
CA PHE A 8 -2.42 23.56 20.84
C PHE A 8 -1.05 23.22 20.29
N TYR A 9 -0.43 24.16 19.56
CA TYR A 9 0.94 24.04 19.08
C TYR A 9 1.91 23.77 20.24
N LYS A 10 1.84 24.54 21.33
CA LYS A 10 2.65 24.29 22.54
C LYS A 10 2.44 22.88 23.10
N THR A 11 1.17 22.44 23.16
CA THR A 11 0.84 21.06 23.60
C THR A 11 1.45 20.01 22.67
N LEU A 12 1.47 20.25 21.36
CA LEU A 12 2.08 19.34 20.39
C LEU A 12 3.58 19.26 20.58
N LEU A 13 4.27 20.39 20.83
CA LEU A 13 5.70 20.39 21.12
C LEU A 13 6.03 19.62 22.40
N GLU A 14 5.26 19.83 23.46
CA GLU A 14 5.43 19.09 24.73
C GLU A 14 5.17 17.58 24.59
N LYS A 15 4.38 17.16 23.60
CA LYS A 15 4.04 15.76 23.33
C LYS A 15 4.80 15.17 22.16
N PHE A 16 5.62 15.94 21.48
CA PHE A 16 6.46 15.42 20.40
C PHE A 16 7.55 14.54 21.04
N PRO A 17 7.78 13.33 20.50
CA PRO A 17 8.68 12.37 21.15
C PRO A 17 10.16 12.77 21.12
N PHE A 18 10.53 13.77 20.31
CA PHE A 18 11.91 14.21 20.08
C PHE A 18 12.00 15.75 20.03
N GLU A 19 13.21 16.28 19.86
CA GLU A 19 13.37 17.66 19.44
C GLU A 19 12.99 17.76 17.94
N PRO A 20 11.96 18.54 17.56
CA PRO A 20 11.54 18.64 16.18
C PRO A 20 12.58 19.39 15.33
N THR A 21 12.74 19.00 14.07
CA THR A 21 13.49 19.80 13.10
C THR A 21 12.81 21.13 12.83
N ASN A 22 13.49 22.08 12.19
CA ASN A 22 12.90 23.38 11.83
C ASN A 22 11.64 23.23 10.98
N THR A 23 11.67 22.30 10.01
CA THR A 23 10.54 22.01 9.12
C THR A 23 9.40 21.28 9.84
N GLN A 24 9.70 20.39 10.78
CA GLN A 24 8.68 19.75 11.63
C GLN A 24 8.04 20.75 12.59
N ASN A 25 8.82 21.69 13.14
CA ASN A 25 8.32 22.74 14.01
C ASN A 25 7.32 23.64 13.27
N LEU A 26 7.71 24.08 12.07
CA LEU A 26 6.82 24.84 11.17
C LEU A 26 5.58 24.03 10.76
N LEU A 27 5.72 22.73 10.53
CA LEU A 27 4.59 21.84 10.24
C LEU A 27 3.60 21.78 11.41
N LEU A 28 4.08 21.61 12.64
CA LEU A 28 3.24 21.59 13.85
C LEU A 28 2.50 22.92 14.05
N GLU A 29 3.17 24.04 13.81
CA GLU A 29 2.57 25.37 13.88
C GLU A 29 1.48 25.55 12.80
N LYS A 30 1.82 25.30 11.53
CA LYS A 30 0.88 25.41 10.41
C LYS A 30 -0.32 24.47 10.57
N LEU A 31 -0.11 23.22 11.01
CA LEU A 31 -1.20 22.30 11.30
C LEU A 31 -2.08 22.83 12.43
N SER A 32 -1.50 23.39 13.49
CA SER A 32 -2.28 23.97 14.58
C SER A 32 -3.17 25.11 14.08
N ASN A 33 -2.64 26.02 13.27
CA ASN A 33 -3.42 27.09 12.67
C ASN A 33 -4.51 26.55 11.74
N PHE A 34 -4.15 25.63 10.83
CA PHE A 34 -5.08 24.98 9.92
C PHE A 34 -6.22 24.29 10.65
N ILE A 35 -5.95 23.61 11.77
CA ILE A 35 -6.97 22.87 12.54
C ILE A 35 -8.02 23.82 13.12
N PHE A 36 -7.62 25.00 13.57
CA PHE A 36 -8.51 26.01 14.17
C PHE A 36 -9.18 26.93 13.15
N GLU A 37 -8.73 26.96 11.89
CA GLU A 37 -9.30 27.81 10.84
C GLU A 37 -10.78 27.49 10.56
N ASN A 38 -11.66 28.48 10.42
CA ASN A 38 -13.05 28.24 10.03
C ASN A 38 -13.25 28.41 8.51
N ASN A 39 -12.62 27.52 7.74
CA ASN A 39 -12.62 27.56 6.28
C ASN A 39 -12.89 26.17 5.68
N ASN A 40 -14.00 26.02 4.96
CA ASN A 40 -14.39 24.76 4.31
C ASN A 40 -13.71 24.54 2.94
N LYS A 41 -12.91 25.49 2.47
CA LYS A 41 -12.05 25.35 1.28
C LYS A 41 -10.61 24.99 1.63
N ALA A 42 -10.21 25.14 2.89
CA ALA A 42 -8.85 24.84 3.32
C ALA A 42 -8.56 23.33 3.19
N LEU A 43 -7.41 23.00 2.60
CA LEU A 43 -6.83 21.65 2.50
C LEU A 43 -5.35 21.76 2.83
N PHE A 44 -4.83 20.82 3.63
CA PHE A 44 -3.43 20.83 4.01
C PHE A 44 -2.66 19.76 3.26
N LEU A 45 -1.56 20.14 2.59
CA LEU A 45 -0.72 19.22 1.83
C LEU A 45 0.66 19.10 2.49
N ILE A 46 1.00 17.88 2.91
CA ILE A 46 2.30 17.54 3.49
C ILE A 46 3.04 16.68 2.49
N LYS A 47 4.08 17.24 1.90
CA LYS A 47 5.07 16.48 1.15
C LYS A 47 6.25 16.15 2.04
N GLY A 48 6.91 15.04 1.78
CA GLY A 48 8.21 14.81 2.35
C GLY A 48 8.76 13.44 2.05
N TYR A 49 10.07 13.34 2.14
CA TYR A 49 10.82 12.12 1.80
C TYR A 49 10.76 11.08 2.93
N ALA A 50 11.26 9.88 2.67
CA ALA A 50 11.47 8.87 3.70
C ALA A 50 12.40 9.41 4.80
N GLY A 51 12.12 9.06 6.05
CA GLY A 51 12.96 9.47 7.19
C GLY A 51 12.81 10.93 7.65
N THR A 52 11.90 11.73 7.07
CA THR A 52 11.68 13.13 7.47
C THR A 52 10.69 13.31 8.63
N GLY A 53 10.16 12.20 9.17
CA GLY A 53 9.29 12.18 10.35
C GLY A 53 7.82 12.54 10.10
N LYS A 54 7.33 12.47 8.85
CA LYS A 54 5.91 12.72 8.50
C LYS A 54 4.94 11.98 9.42
N THR A 55 5.10 10.66 9.54
CA THR A 55 4.21 9.78 10.30
C THR A 55 4.27 10.07 11.79
N THR A 56 5.45 10.40 12.32
CA THR A 56 5.63 10.84 13.73
C THR A 56 4.86 12.13 13.99
N THR A 57 4.99 13.13 13.12
CA THR A 57 4.27 14.40 13.26
C THR A 57 2.76 14.23 13.20
N ILE A 58 2.27 13.45 12.22
CA ILE A 58 0.84 13.14 12.11
C ILE A 58 0.35 12.40 13.35
N SER A 59 1.10 11.41 13.83
CA SER A 59 0.73 10.62 15.02
C SER A 59 0.62 11.52 16.26
N THR A 60 1.56 12.45 16.46
CA THR A 60 1.52 13.42 17.57
C THR A 60 0.27 14.30 17.49
N VAL A 61 -0.07 14.82 16.32
CA VAL A 61 -1.29 15.63 16.12
C VAL A 61 -2.54 14.80 16.40
N VAL A 62 -2.65 13.65 15.74
CA VAL A 62 -3.79 12.73 15.83
C VAL A 62 -4.07 12.33 17.28
N ASN A 63 -3.03 12.05 18.07
CA ASN A 63 -3.14 11.63 19.46
C ASN A 63 -3.53 12.76 20.42
N ASN A 64 -3.49 14.03 19.98
CA ASN A 64 -3.83 15.19 20.81
C ASN A 64 -5.09 15.93 20.36
N LEU A 65 -5.69 15.62 19.20
CA LEU A 65 -6.91 16.28 18.71
C LEU A 65 -8.11 16.23 19.68
N TRP A 66 -8.23 15.18 20.49
CA TRP A 66 -9.31 15.06 21.47
C TRP A 66 -9.28 16.18 22.53
N ARG A 67 -8.10 16.76 22.81
CA ARG A 67 -7.93 17.86 23.78
C ARG A 67 -8.62 19.16 23.37
N ILE A 68 -8.88 19.30 22.06
CA ILE A 68 -9.54 20.45 21.43
C ILE A 68 -10.92 20.08 20.86
N GLY A 69 -11.48 18.93 21.26
CA GLY A 69 -12.81 18.48 20.81
C GLY A 69 -12.89 18.10 19.33
N LYS A 70 -11.74 17.81 18.69
CA LYS A 70 -11.67 17.35 17.29
C LYS A 70 -11.43 15.84 17.24
N LYS A 71 -11.85 15.21 16.14
CA LYS A 71 -11.66 13.77 15.87
C LYS A 71 -10.69 13.58 14.70
N ALA A 72 -10.04 12.43 14.64
CA ALA A 72 -9.24 12.00 13.51
C ALA A 72 -9.89 10.81 12.80
N VAL A 73 -9.80 10.80 11.47
CA VAL A 73 -9.97 9.58 10.66
C VAL A 73 -8.69 9.42 9.84
N LEU A 74 -8.06 8.25 9.96
CA LEU A 74 -6.85 7.90 9.23
C LEU A 74 -7.22 7.05 8.03
N LEU A 75 -6.72 7.43 6.86
CA LEU A 75 -6.98 6.80 5.58
C LEU A 75 -5.68 6.52 4.84
N ALA A 76 -5.70 5.48 4.01
CA ALA A 76 -4.66 5.24 3.02
C ALA A 76 -5.24 4.55 1.77
N PRO A 77 -4.55 4.58 0.62
CA PRO A 77 -5.00 3.90 -0.60
C PRO A 77 -5.06 2.38 -0.49
N THR A 78 -4.16 1.76 0.29
CA THR A 78 -4.04 0.29 0.45
C THR A 78 -4.22 -0.16 1.88
N GLY A 79 -4.64 -1.42 2.08
CA GLY A 79 -4.81 -2.02 3.42
C GLY A 79 -3.50 -2.02 4.20
N ARG A 80 -2.40 -2.28 3.51
CA ARG A 80 -1.07 -2.26 4.08
C ARG A 80 -0.60 -0.89 4.55
N ALA A 81 -0.79 0.15 3.74
CA ALA A 81 -0.49 1.53 4.16
C ALA A 81 -1.34 1.92 5.38
N ALA A 82 -2.62 1.51 5.40
CA ALA A 82 -3.50 1.72 6.54
C ALA A 82 -2.98 0.98 7.80
N LYS A 83 -2.47 -0.26 7.69
CA LYS A 83 -1.83 -0.98 8.80
C LYS A 83 -0.61 -0.21 9.34
N VAL A 84 0.27 0.26 8.45
CA VAL A 84 1.49 1.00 8.83
C VAL A 84 1.12 2.24 9.64
N ILE A 85 0.29 3.15 9.11
CA ILE A 85 -0.09 4.36 9.85
C ILE A 85 -0.91 4.04 11.12
N SER A 86 -1.66 2.94 11.14
CA SER A 86 -2.35 2.48 12.35
C SER A 86 -1.37 2.11 13.46
N GLY A 87 -0.27 1.43 13.11
CA GLY A 87 0.80 1.07 14.04
C GLY A 87 1.47 2.29 14.68
N TYR A 88 1.87 3.27 13.86
CA TYR A 88 2.52 4.49 14.35
C TYR A 88 1.60 5.38 15.21
N SER A 89 0.34 5.52 14.80
CA SER A 89 -0.60 6.39 15.52
C SER A 89 -1.28 5.70 16.71
N ASN A 90 -1.19 4.37 16.80
CA ASN A 90 -1.99 3.52 17.69
C ASN A 90 -3.51 3.81 17.58
N LYS A 91 -3.97 4.15 16.38
CA LYS A 91 -5.38 4.36 16.04
C LYS A 91 -5.73 3.58 14.80
N GLN A 92 -6.98 3.12 14.72
CA GLN A 92 -7.43 2.39 13.55
C GLN A 92 -7.48 3.30 12.31
N ALA A 93 -6.79 2.90 11.26
CA ALA A 93 -6.90 3.48 9.93
C ALA A 93 -7.66 2.53 8.98
N PHE A 94 -8.17 3.11 7.89
CA PHE A 94 -8.96 2.38 6.89
C PHE A 94 -8.45 2.67 5.49
N THR A 95 -8.79 1.79 4.54
CA THR A 95 -8.61 2.17 3.14
C THR A 95 -9.61 3.28 2.78
N ILE A 96 -9.22 4.18 1.85
CA ILE A 96 -10.12 5.23 1.34
C ILE A 96 -11.44 4.59 0.87
N HIS A 97 -11.34 3.52 0.08
CA HIS A 97 -12.47 2.77 -0.44
C HIS A 97 -13.43 2.29 0.65
N LYS A 98 -12.89 1.67 1.71
CA LYS A 98 -13.70 1.19 2.84
C LYS A 98 -14.41 2.32 3.57
N LYS A 99 -13.79 3.51 3.63
CA LYS A 99 -14.36 4.65 4.35
C LYS A 99 -15.50 5.32 3.60
N ILE A 100 -15.31 5.55 2.30
CA ILE A 100 -16.18 6.45 1.54
C ILE A 100 -17.25 5.71 0.75
N TYR A 101 -17.13 4.40 0.51
CA TYR A 101 -18.13 3.63 -0.22
C TYR A 101 -18.81 2.59 0.65
N PHE A 102 -20.08 2.31 0.37
CA PHE A 102 -20.73 1.09 0.84
C PHE A 102 -21.04 0.18 -0.35
N PRO A 103 -20.85 -1.14 -0.19
CA PRO A 103 -21.26 -2.10 -1.21
C PRO A 103 -22.79 -2.14 -1.31
N ARG A 104 -23.30 -2.05 -2.54
CA ARG A 104 -24.72 -2.19 -2.85
C ARG A 104 -24.88 -3.36 -3.80
N LYS A 105 -25.71 -4.32 -3.42
CA LYS A 105 -26.10 -5.42 -4.32
C LYS A 105 -26.85 -4.84 -5.52
N ASN A 106 -26.30 -5.01 -6.70
CA ASN A 106 -26.91 -4.53 -7.93
C ASN A 106 -27.97 -5.53 -8.44
N LYS A 107 -28.86 -5.07 -9.32
CA LYS A 107 -29.94 -5.90 -9.89
C LYS A 107 -29.42 -7.09 -10.70
N SER A 108 -28.16 -7.03 -11.14
CA SER A 108 -27.45 -8.11 -11.83
C SER A 108 -26.71 -9.03 -10.84
N GLY A 109 -26.96 -8.93 -9.53
CA GLY A 109 -26.37 -9.78 -8.48
C GLY A 109 -24.91 -9.44 -8.11
N GLY A 110 -24.30 -8.42 -8.71
CA GLY A 110 -22.94 -7.94 -8.43
C GLY A 110 -22.93 -6.96 -7.27
N VAL A 111 -21.74 -6.49 -6.93
CA VAL A 111 -21.56 -5.45 -5.91
C VAL A 111 -21.15 -4.18 -6.63
N ASP A 112 -22.02 -3.17 -6.61
CA ASP A 112 -21.67 -1.80 -6.98
C ASP A 112 -21.21 -1.07 -5.73
N PHE A 113 -20.43 0.00 -5.89
CA PHE A 113 -20.03 0.87 -4.79
C PHE A 113 -20.73 2.19 -4.93
N THR A 114 -21.40 2.60 -3.87
CA THR A 114 -22.05 3.92 -3.81
C THR A 114 -21.44 4.74 -2.70
N LEU A 115 -21.23 6.02 -2.97
CA LEU A 115 -20.67 6.96 -2.02
C LEU A 115 -21.56 7.01 -0.76
N GLN A 116 -20.93 6.88 0.40
CA GLN A 116 -21.59 6.99 1.70
C GLN A 116 -21.90 8.45 2.00
N THR A 117 -22.96 8.70 2.77
CA THR A 117 -23.15 10.01 3.39
C THR A 117 -22.14 10.21 4.50
N ASN A 118 -21.40 11.32 4.46
CA ASN A 118 -20.48 11.66 5.54
C ASN A 118 -21.24 12.18 6.77
N LYS A 119 -21.30 11.36 7.82
CA LYS A 119 -21.94 11.71 9.10
C LYS A 119 -20.97 12.29 10.14
N HIS A 120 -19.72 12.57 9.75
CA HIS A 120 -18.70 13.08 10.65
C HIS A 120 -18.92 14.56 10.96
N THR A 121 -18.61 14.93 12.20
CA THR A 121 -18.63 16.31 12.68
C THR A 121 -17.30 16.64 13.35
N ASN A 122 -16.77 17.84 13.15
CA ASN A 122 -15.53 18.31 13.79
C ASN A 122 -14.35 17.32 13.61
N THR A 123 -14.19 16.77 12.40
CA THR A 123 -13.30 15.65 12.11
C THR A 123 -12.26 16.02 11.06
N ILE A 124 -11.00 15.66 11.31
CA ILE A 124 -9.91 15.83 10.35
C ILE A 124 -9.58 14.47 9.76
N PHE A 125 -9.58 14.39 8.45
CA PHE A 125 -9.22 13.21 7.68
C PHE A 125 -7.76 13.35 7.25
N PHE A 126 -6.93 12.38 7.63
CA PHE A 126 -5.53 12.29 7.22
C PHE A 126 -5.42 11.16 6.21
N VAL A 127 -4.89 11.44 5.03
CA VAL A 127 -4.71 10.46 3.96
C VAL A 127 -3.22 10.31 3.70
N ASP A 128 -2.65 9.18 4.10
CA ASP A 128 -1.24 8.86 3.91
C ASP A 128 -1.02 8.11 2.59
N GLU A 129 0.22 8.11 2.09
CA GLU A 129 0.60 7.56 0.78
C GLU A 129 -0.26 8.13 -0.37
N ALA A 130 -0.58 9.43 -0.32
CA ALA A 130 -1.36 10.12 -1.35
C ALA A 130 -0.69 10.11 -2.74
N SER A 131 0.61 9.77 -2.81
CA SER A 131 1.34 9.46 -4.05
C SER A 131 0.69 8.34 -4.87
N MET A 132 -0.17 7.50 -4.29
CA MET A 132 -0.83 6.39 -5.01
C MET A 132 -2.25 6.73 -5.54
N ILE A 133 -2.77 7.95 -5.32
CA ILE A 133 -4.16 8.32 -5.65
C ILE A 133 -4.25 8.87 -7.08
N PRO A 134 -4.93 8.21 -8.03
CA PRO A 134 -5.13 8.72 -9.39
C PRO A 134 -6.33 9.67 -9.51
N ASP A 135 -6.36 10.49 -10.57
CA ASP A 135 -7.47 11.38 -10.99
C ASP A 135 -8.31 10.77 -12.13
N THR A 136 -8.01 9.53 -12.53
CA THR A 136 -8.76 8.81 -13.55
C THR A 136 -9.44 7.57 -12.97
N PRO A 137 -10.64 7.19 -13.46
CA PRO A 137 -11.30 5.96 -13.06
C PRO A 137 -10.39 4.75 -13.37
N THR A 138 -9.90 4.10 -12.34
CA THR A 138 -9.03 2.93 -12.49
C THR A 138 -9.89 1.70 -12.83
N GLY A 139 -9.96 1.38 -14.13
CA GLY A 139 -10.01 -0.01 -14.61
C GLY A 139 -11.14 -0.91 -14.13
N SER A 140 -12.29 -0.36 -13.74
CA SER A 140 -13.54 -1.12 -13.62
C SER A 140 -14.70 -0.15 -13.81
N LYS A 141 -15.71 -0.56 -14.58
CA LYS A 141 -16.97 0.17 -14.80
C LYS A 141 -17.82 0.38 -13.52
N LEU A 142 -17.20 0.29 -12.34
CA LEU A 142 -17.81 0.36 -11.02
C LEU A 142 -17.93 1.80 -10.48
N PHE A 143 -17.20 2.76 -11.06
CA PHE A 143 -17.27 4.16 -10.65
C PHE A 143 -18.14 4.89 -11.68
N GLU A 144 -19.44 4.97 -11.40
CA GLU A 144 -20.40 5.49 -12.37
C GLU A 144 -20.17 6.97 -12.71
N ASN A 145 -19.51 7.81 -11.89
CA ASN A 145 -19.25 9.23 -12.22
C ASN A 145 -18.13 9.91 -11.37
N GLY A 146 -16.86 9.48 -11.44
CA GLY A 146 -15.76 10.23 -10.79
C GLY A 146 -14.47 9.44 -10.57
N SER A 147 -13.37 10.13 -10.28
CA SER A 147 -12.12 9.56 -9.78
C SER A 147 -12.17 9.34 -8.26
N LEU A 148 -11.26 8.51 -7.73
CA LEU A 148 -11.16 8.28 -6.28
C LEU A 148 -10.93 9.58 -5.50
N LEU A 149 -10.18 10.52 -6.08
CA LEU A 149 -9.90 11.82 -5.46
C LEU A 149 -11.16 12.71 -5.41
N ASP A 150 -11.97 12.69 -6.47
CA ASP A 150 -13.23 13.45 -6.53
C ASP A 150 -14.18 13.00 -5.42
N ASP A 151 -14.39 11.68 -5.34
CA ASP A 151 -15.28 11.07 -4.35
C ASP A 151 -14.78 11.28 -2.91
N LEU A 152 -13.47 11.24 -2.70
CA LEU A 152 -12.85 11.51 -1.40
C LEU A 152 -13.08 12.96 -0.95
N ILE A 153 -12.81 13.93 -1.82
CA ILE A 153 -13.00 15.35 -1.50
C ILE A 153 -14.48 15.64 -1.29
N SER A 154 -15.35 15.17 -2.19
CA SER A 154 -16.81 15.31 -2.07
C SER A 154 -17.33 14.73 -0.74
N TYR A 155 -16.93 13.50 -0.42
CA TYR A 155 -17.29 12.85 0.84
C TYR A 155 -16.86 13.69 2.04
N ILE A 156 -15.58 14.06 2.14
CA ILE A 156 -15.06 14.75 3.32
C ILE A 156 -15.74 16.09 3.55
N TYR A 157 -15.88 16.90 2.50
CA TYR A 157 -16.42 18.26 2.63
C TYR A 157 -17.95 18.31 2.66
N SER A 158 -18.65 17.19 2.44
CA SER A 158 -20.09 17.06 2.76
C SER A 158 -20.37 16.92 4.26
N GLY A 159 -19.35 16.62 5.08
CA GLY A 159 -19.46 16.54 6.54
C GLY A 159 -19.40 17.91 7.22
N VAL A 160 -19.83 17.98 8.49
CA VAL A 160 -19.90 19.25 9.24
C VAL A 160 -18.55 19.57 9.87
N ASN A 161 -17.95 20.71 9.51
CA ASN A 161 -16.64 21.14 10.01
C ASN A 161 -15.56 20.04 9.86
N CYS A 162 -15.55 19.41 8.68
CA CYS A 162 -14.56 18.41 8.32
C CYS A 162 -13.44 19.02 7.48
N LYS A 163 -12.22 18.50 7.64
CA LYS A 163 -11.02 18.98 6.94
C LYS A 163 -10.19 17.82 6.41
N LEU A 164 -9.41 18.08 5.38
CA LEU A 164 -8.53 17.11 4.72
C LEU A 164 -7.06 17.51 4.86
N VAL A 165 -6.25 16.54 5.27
CA VAL A 165 -4.79 16.57 5.22
C VAL A 165 -4.32 15.45 4.31
N LEU A 166 -3.64 15.79 3.21
CA LEU A 166 -3.01 14.84 2.30
C LEU A 166 -1.53 14.74 2.62
N ILE A 167 -1.01 13.52 2.73
CA ILE A 167 0.39 13.23 3.05
C ILE A 167 0.96 12.31 1.98
N GLY A 168 2.15 12.63 1.46
CA GLY A 168 2.83 11.73 0.53
C GLY A 168 4.28 12.09 0.27
N ASP A 169 4.91 11.25 -0.52
CA ASP A 169 6.30 11.36 -0.92
C ASP A 169 6.38 11.49 -2.44
N THR A 170 6.90 12.61 -2.91
CA THR A 170 7.00 12.95 -4.34
C THR A 170 8.18 12.26 -5.03
N ALA A 171 9.11 11.64 -4.30
CA ALA A 171 10.21 10.85 -4.88
C ALA A 171 9.84 9.36 -5.07
N GLN A 172 8.78 8.88 -4.41
CA GLN A 172 8.26 7.54 -4.67
C GLN A 172 7.66 7.41 -6.07
N LEU A 173 7.39 6.17 -6.48
CA LEU A 173 6.67 5.86 -7.70
C LEU A 173 5.29 6.56 -7.72
N PRO A 174 4.96 7.33 -8.77
CA PRO A 174 3.63 7.90 -8.95
C PRO A 174 2.60 6.80 -9.30
N PRO A 175 1.29 7.13 -9.37
CA PRO A 175 0.31 6.18 -9.87
C PRO A 175 0.66 5.76 -11.31
N VAL A 176 0.36 4.51 -11.66
CA VAL A 176 0.72 3.93 -12.96
C VAL A 176 0.20 4.81 -14.10
N LYS A 177 1.08 5.19 -15.05
CA LYS A 177 0.83 6.10 -16.19
C LYS A 177 0.71 7.60 -15.85
N LEU A 178 1.05 8.02 -14.63
CA LEU A 178 1.14 9.42 -14.26
C LEU A 178 2.56 9.76 -13.82
N ASP A 179 3.00 11.00 -14.01
CA ASP A 179 4.30 11.48 -13.53
C ASP A 179 4.24 11.97 -12.07
N ILE A 180 3.07 12.44 -11.65
CA ILE A 180 2.78 12.88 -10.30
C ILE A 180 1.35 12.51 -9.92
N SER A 181 1.15 12.19 -8.64
CA SER A 181 -0.20 12.04 -8.10
C SER A 181 -0.92 13.38 -8.12
N PRO A 182 -2.15 13.47 -8.67
CA PRO A 182 -2.99 14.66 -8.58
C PRO A 182 -3.31 15.06 -7.14
N ALA A 183 -3.27 14.11 -6.19
CA ALA A 183 -3.44 14.39 -4.77
C ALA A 183 -2.21 15.09 -4.15
N LEU A 184 -1.07 15.11 -4.85
CA LEU A 184 0.15 15.83 -4.45
C LEU A 184 0.43 17.06 -5.34
N ASP A 185 -0.45 17.40 -6.27
CA ASP A 185 -0.31 18.55 -7.16
C ASP A 185 -1.19 19.72 -6.69
N THR A 186 -0.54 20.74 -6.13
CA THR A 186 -1.18 21.94 -5.58
C THR A 186 -2.07 22.63 -6.64
N ARG A 187 -1.60 22.75 -7.88
CA ARG A 187 -2.36 23.45 -8.95
C ARG A 187 -3.62 22.68 -9.31
N LYS A 188 -3.54 21.34 -9.43
CA LYS A 188 -4.72 20.50 -9.68
C LYS A 188 -5.72 20.61 -8.52
N LEU A 189 -5.25 20.59 -7.28
CA LEU A 189 -6.11 20.73 -6.10
C LEU A 189 -6.85 22.07 -6.05
N GLU A 190 -6.18 23.16 -6.42
CA GLU A 190 -6.77 24.50 -6.49
C GLU A 190 -7.78 24.64 -7.65
N LEU A 191 -7.37 24.29 -8.87
CA LEU A 191 -8.15 24.52 -10.09
C LEU A 191 -9.36 23.58 -10.19
N ASN A 192 -9.18 22.29 -9.91
CA ASN A 192 -10.22 21.29 -10.14
C ASN A 192 -11.21 21.19 -8.96
N TYR A 193 -10.78 21.54 -7.74
CA TYR A 193 -11.58 21.35 -6.52
C TYR A 193 -11.88 22.64 -5.75
N ASN A 194 -11.42 23.81 -6.24
CA ASN A 194 -11.62 25.12 -5.60
C ASN A 194 -11.20 25.12 -4.12
N LYS A 195 -10.03 24.50 -3.85
CA LYS A 195 -9.44 24.41 -2.50
C LYS A 195 -8.33 25.44 -2.33
N GLN A 196 -8.14 25.87 -1.09
CA GLN A 196 -7.04 26.73 -0.67
C GLN A 196 -6.01 25.83 0.03
N ILE A 197 -4.83 25.70 -0.57
CA ILE A 197 -3.84 24.71 -0.15
C ILE A 197 -2.84 25.36 0.79
N THR A 198 -2.72 24.83 2.01
CA THR A 198 -1.56 25.08 2.86
C THR A 198 -0.56 23.96 2.62
N GLU A 199 0.53 24.26 1.93
CA GLU A 199 1.58 23.30 1.59
C GLU A 199 2.79 23.44 2.52
N ILE A 200 3.42 22.31 2.81
CA ILE A 200 4.76 22.23 3.39
C ILE A 200 5.46 20.96 2.90
N GLU A 201 6.76 21.09 2.63
CA GLU A 201 7.62 19.97 2.23
C GLU A 201 8.68 19.72 3.31
N LEU A 202 8.73 18.49 3.82
CA LEU A 202 9.73 18.04 4.78
C LEU A 202 10.91 17.41 4.01
N ASN A 203 12.04 18.12 3.97
CA ASN A 203 13.25 17.72 3.26
C ASN A 203 14.42 17.29 4.18
N GLU A 204 14.38 17.68 5.46
CA GLU A 204 15.42 17.37 6.44
C GLU A 204 15.26 15.93 6.98
N VAL A 205 16.30 15.11 6.84
CA VAL A 205 16.35 13.76 7.41
C VAL A 205 16.75 13.85 8.87
N MET A 206 16.07 13.09 9.72
CA MET A 206 16.27 13.12 11.16
C MET A 206 17.70 12.69 11.57
N ARG A 207 18.32 13.47 12.48
CA ARG A 207 19.71 13.29 12.96
C ARG A 207 20.03 11.88 13.49
N GLN A 208 19.04 11.18 14.05
CA GLN A 208 19.19 9.82 14.57
C GLN A 208 19.56 8.79 13.48
N HIS A 209 19.37 9.14 12.22
CA HIS A 209 19.61 8.25 11.08
C HIS A 209 20.77 8.72 10.19
N ILE A 210 21.65 9.59 10.68
CA ILE A 210 22.81 10.05 9.89
C ILE A 210 23.78 8.91 9.55
N ASN A 211 23.75 7.83 10.33
CA ASN A 211 24.54 6.61 10.12
C ASN A 211 23.75 5.51 9.40
N SER A 212 22.57 5.82 8.84
CA SER A 212 21.77 4.87 8.09
C SER A 212 22.15 4.91 6.61
N GLY A 213 22.74 3.83 6.10
CA GLY A 213 23.03 3.67 4.68
C GLY A 213 21.77 3.72 3.84
N ILE A 214 20.64 3.22 4.35
CA ILE A 214 19.34 3.31 3.67
C ILE A 214 18.96 4.77 3.41
N LEU A 215 19.02 5.62 4.44
CA LEU A 215 18.61 7.02 4.30
C LEU A 215 19.63 7.91 3.60
N VAL A 216 20.93 7.63 3.75
CA VAL A 216 21.99 8.31 3.00
C VAL A 216 21.81 8.07 1.50
N ASN A 217 21.67 6.81 1.10
CA ASN A 217 21.46 6.46 -0.31
C ASN A 217 20.10 6.95 -0.83
N ALA A 218 19.02 6.86 -0.04
CA ALA A 218 17.73 7.44 -0.42
C ALA A 218 17.80 8.98 -0.55
N THR A 219 18.63 9.64 0.26
CA THR A 219 18.87 11.08 0.18
C THR A 219 19.61 11.48 -1.09
N ASP A 220 20.59 10.69 -1.51
CA ASP A 220 21.29 10.95 -2.77
C ASP A 220 20.36 10.72 -3.98
N LEU A 221 19.62 9.62 -3.99
CA LEU A 221 18.60 9.33 -5.02
C LEU A 221 17.61 10.48 -5.21
N ARG A 222 17.08 11.07 -4.12
CA ARG A 222 16.16 12.21 -4.24
C ARG A 222 16.84 13.49 -4.75
N LEU A 223 18.12 13.72 -4.43
CA LEU A 223 18.86 14.88 -4.92
C LEU A 223 19.08 14.78 -6.43
N ILE A 224 19.41 13.58 -6.91
CA ILE A 224 19.51 13.28 -8.34
C ILE A 224 18.14 13.45 -9.02
N LEU A 225 17.06 12.92 -8.43
CA LEU A 225 15.70 13.08 -8.95
C LEU A 225 15.25 14.55 -9.02
N ALA A 226 15.58 15.36 -8.00
CA ALA A 226 15.27 16.80 -7.98
C ALA A 226 15.99 17.56 -9.10
N ASN A 227 17.15 17.06 -9.54
CA ASN A 227 17.92 17.57 -10.67
C ASN A 227 17.58 16.85 -11.99
N ASN A 228 16.36 16.29 -12.13
CA ASN A 228 15.88 15.59 -13.33
C ASN A 228 16.74 14.40 -13.78
N GLY A 229 17.42 13.70 -12.86
CA GLY A 229 18.25 12.55 -13.22
C GLY A 229 19.54 12.94 -13.93
N TYR A 230 20.10 14.11 -13.62
CA TYR A 230 21.29 14.65 -14.30
C TYR A 230 22.54 13.73 -14.22
N SER A 231 22.60 12.85 -13.22
CA SER A 231 23.70 11.90 -13.02
C SER A 231 23.19 10.49 -12.76
N ASP A 232 24.02 9.51 -13.06
CA ASP A 232 23.81 8.14 -12.61
C ASP A 232 23.95 8.03 -11.09
N PHE A 233 23.13 7.19 -10.48
CA PHE A 233 23.21 6.90 -9.05
C PHE A 233 24.18 5.75 -8.78
N GLN A 234 24.95 5.88 -7.71
CA GLN A 234 25.83 4.85 -7.19
C GLN A 234 25.63 4.73 -5.68
N PHE A 235 25.54 3.50 -5.19
CA PHE A 235 25.38 3.20 -3.78
C PHE A 235 26.65 3.51 -2.99
N GLN A 236 26.49 4.23 -1.88
CA GLN A 236 27.48 4.34 -0.83
C GLN A 236 27.34 3.16 0.14
N LEU A 237 28.39 2.34 0.25
CA LEU A 237 28.47 1.22 1.19
C LEU A 237 29.13 1.64 2.52
N GLY A 238 29.44 0.67 3.37
CA GLY A 238 30.10 0.89 4.67
C GLY A 238 29.14 1.08 5.85
N PHE A 239 27.84 0.83 5.65
CA PHE A 239 26.81 0.94 6.67
C PHE A 239 26.28 -0.43 7.12
N PRO A 240 25.86 -0.58 8.40
CA PRO A 240 25.37 -1.87 8.91
C PRO A 240 24.00 -2.28 8.36
N ASP A 241 23.24 -1.32 7.83
CA ASP A 241 21.86 -1.44 7.35
C ASP A 241 21.73 -1.48 5.82
N LEU A 242 22.83 -1.36 5.06
CA LEU A 242 22.82 -1.50 3.60
C LEU A 242 24.03 -2.34 3.16
N ILE A 243 23.75 -3.57 2.75
CA ILE A 243 24.76 -4.61 2.51
C ILE A 243 24.66 -5.09 1.07
N ARG A 244 25.79 -5.11 0.36
CA ARG A 244 25.92 -5.76 -0.95
C ARG A 244 26.21 -7.24 -0.75
N LEU A 245 25.46 -8.09 -1.43
CA LEU A 245 25.67 -9.54 -1.45
C LEU A 245 26.35 -9.93 -2.77
N VAL A 246 27.48 -10.62 -2.67
CA VAL A 246 28.39 -10.89 -3.80
C VAL A 246 28.14 -12.27 -4.40
N ASP A 247 27.82 -13.27 -3.59
CA ASP A 247 27.63 -14.65 -4.05
C ASP A 247 26.34 -15.31 -3.54
N GLY A 248 26.08 -16.53 -4.04
CA GLY A 248 24.87 -17.28 -3.71
C GLY A 248 24.81 -17.77 -2.26
N TYR A 249 25.97 -17.96 -1.60
CA TYR A 249 26.02 -18.39 -0.21
C TYR A 249 25.63 -17.23 0.71
N GLU A 250 26.17 -16.03 0.48
CA GLU A 250 25.79 -14.82 1.20
C GLU A 250 24.29 -14.51 1.06
N ILE A 251 23.73 -14.70 -0.14
CA ILE A 251 22.29 -14.53 -0.37
C ILE A 251 21.49 -15.52 0.46
N GLN A 252 21.85 -16.80 0.42
CA GLN A 252 21.13 -17.83 1.17
C GLN A 252 21.23 -17.62 2.69
N ASP A 253 22.42 -17.29 3.20
CA ASP A 253 22.67 -17.03 4.60
C ASP A 253 21.91 -15.80 5.11
N ALA A 254 21.91 -14.71 4.33
CA ALA A 254 21.15 -13.50 4.66
C ALA A 254 19.64 -13.78 4.71
N ILE A 255 19.10 -14.60 3.79
CA ILE A 255 17.69 -14.98 3.79
C ILE A 255 17.34 -15.80 5.02
N ASN A 256 18.11 -16.85 5.30
CA ASN A 256 17.88 -17.71 6.46
C ASN A 256 17.94 -16.90 7.76
N THR A 257 18.98 -16.06 7.91
CA THR A 257 19.15 -15.17 9.05
C THR A 257 17.97 -14.21 9.22
N ALA A 258 17.45 -13.65 8.13
CA ALA A 258 16.28 -12.77 8.17
C ALA A 258 15.01 -13.54 8.59
N TYR A 259 14.77 -14.72 8.01
CA TYR A 259 13.61 -15.53 8.32
C TYR A 259 13.63 -16.05 9.77
N ASP A 260 14.78 -16.46 10.28
CA ASP A 260 14.91 -17.01 11.63
C ASP A 260 14.80 -15.93 12.71
N ASN A 261 15.39 -14.75 12.50
CA ASN A 261 15.43 -13.70 13.52
C ASN A 261 14.21 -12.77 13.49
N ILE A 262 13.68 -12.50 12.32
CA ILE A 262 12.69 -11.43 12.10
C ILE A 262 11.34 -12.00 11.67
N GLY A 263 11.35 -13.09 10.92
CA GLY A 263 10.15 -13.68 10.33
C GLY A 263 10.01 -13.38 8.85
N VAL A 264 9.18 -14.21 8.20
CA VAL A 264 8.94 -14.18 6.76
C VAL A 264 8.06 -12.98 6.40
N GLU A 265 7.12 -12.62 7.27
CA GLU A 265 6.19 -11.51 7.12
C GLU A 265 6.87 -10.14 7.09
N ASP A 266 8.01 -10.02 7.78
CA ASP A 266 8.81 -8.79 7.92
C ASP A 266 10.06 -8.81 7.02
N THR A 267 10.10 -9.73 6.05
CA THR A 267 11.12 -9.84 5.01
C THR A 267 10.50 -9.81 3.62
N ALA A 268 11.03 -9.03 2.70
CA ALA A 268 10.57 -9.05 1.30
C ALA A 268 11.68 -8.90 0.27
N PHE A 269 11.42 -9.50 -0.89
CA PHE A 269 12.18 -9.29 -2.10
C PHE A 269 11.44 -8.30 -3.00
N ILE A 270 12.12 -7.24 -3.41
CA ILE A 270 11.61 -6.26 -4.37
C ILE A 270 12.32 -6.46 -5.70
N VAL A 271 11.52 -6.70 -6.73
CA VAL A 271 11.98 -6.93 -8.10
C VAL A 271 11.22 -6.06 -9.10
N ARG A 272 11.73 -5.96 -10.33
CA ARG A 272 11.12 -5.07 -11.34
C ARG A 272 9.85 -5.62 -11.99
N SER A 273 9.77 -6.93 -12.26
CA SER A 273 8.69 -7.51 -13.06
C SER A 273 7.99 -8.69 -12.38
N ASN A 274 6.74 -8.97 -12.79
CA ASN A 274 6.01 -10.14 -12.30
C ASN A 274 6.72 -11.46 -12.64
N LYS A 275 7.38 -11.53 -13.80
CA LYS A 275 8.20 -12.69 -14.19
C LYS A 275 9.32 -12.95 -13.19
N ARG A 276 10.08 -11.91 -12.81
CA ARG A 276 11.13 -12.03 -11.79
C ARG A 276 10.54 -12.39 -10.43
N ALA A 277 9.40 -11.80 -10.07
CA ALA A 277 8.73 -12.12 -8.80
C ALA A 277 8.35 -13.60 -8.74
N ASN A 278 7.77 -14.16 -9.81
CA ASN A 278 7.42 -15.58 -9.88
C ASN A 278 8.67 -16.47 -9.74
N GLN A 279 9.76 -16.13 -10.44
CA GLN A 279 11.03 -16.86 -10.37
C GLN A 279 11.63 -16.86 -8.95
N TYR A 280 11.72 -15.68 -8.31
CA TYR A 280 12.23 -15.58 -6.94
C TYR A 280 11.32 -16.31 -5.95
N ASN A 281 10.01 -16.17 -6.07
CA ASN A 281 9.06 -16.88 -5.22
C ASN A 281 9.25 -18.41 -5.30
N GLN A 282 9.37 -18.95 -6.52
CA GLN A 282 9.61 -20.39 -6.71
C GLN A 282 10.97 -20.83 -6.12
N GLN A 283 12.03 -20.04 -6.31
CA GLN A 283 13.35 -20.36 -5.77
C GLN A 283 13.39 -20.29 -4.24
N ILE A 284 12.77 -19.28 -3.64
CA ILE A 284 12.65 -19.16 -2.18
C ILE A 284 11.89 -20.36 -1.63
N ARG A 285 10.73 -20.70 -2.21
CA ARG A 285 9.95 -21.86 -1.77
C ARG A 285 10.73 -23.16 -1.85
N SER A 286 11.30 -23.47 -3.02
CA SER A 286 12.01 -24.74 -3.24
C SER A 286 13.34 -24.82 -2.49
N LYS A 287 14.21 -23.80 -2.61
CA LYS A 287 15.60 -23.86 -2.13
C LYS A 287 15.78 -23.42 -0.68
N ILE A 288 15.01 -22.44 -0.23
CA ILE A 288 15.13 -21.90 1.13
C ILE A 288 14.18 -22.60 2.08
N ARG A 289 12.93 -22.81 1.64
CA ARG A 289 11.86 -23.35 2.50
C ARG A 289 11.62 -24.85 2.33
N GLY A 290 12.26 -25.51 1.35
CA GLY A 290 12.06 -26.93 1.07
C GLY A 290 10.63 -27.28 0.62
N GLN A 291 9.90 -26.31 0.07
CA GLN A 291 8.51 -26.44 -0.35
C GLN A 291 8.45 -26.71 -1.87
N GLU A 292 8.37 -27.98 -2.25
CA GLU A 292 8.32 -28.40 -3.66
C GLU A 292 6.89 -28.49 -4.23
N ASN A 293 5.88 -28.60 -3.36
CA ASN A 293 4.48 -28.64 -3.77
C ASN A 293 4.04 -27.31 -4.41
N GLU A 294 2.98 -27.35 -5.22
CA GLU A 294 2.41 -26.14 -5.83
C GLU A 294 2.05 -25.07 -4.79
N ILE A 295 1.43 -25.48 -3.68
CA ILE A 295 1.23 -24.69 -2.46
C ILE A 295 1.52 -25.58 -1.23
N SER A 296 1.85 -24.96 -0.10
CA SER A 296 2.16 -25.62 1.18
C SER A 296 1.56 -24.83 2.35
N THR A 297 1.26 -25.52 3.44
CA THR A 297 0.99 -24.84 4.72
C THR A 297 2.18 -23.97 5.12
N GLY A 298 1.90 -22.79 5.67
CA GLY A 298 2.89 -21.74 5.97
C GLY A 298 3.30 -20.91 4.75
N ASP A 299 2.69 -21.11 3.58
CA ASP A 299 2.93 -20.24 2.44
C ASP A 299 2.29 -18.87 2.63
N PHE A 300 3.02 -17.83 2.26
CA PHE A 300 2.52 -16.47 2.21
C PHE A 300 2.10 -16.12 0.78
N VAL A 301 0.84 -15.71 0.64
CA VAL A 301 0.22 -15.35 -0.63
C VAL A 301 -0.40 -13.96 -0.55
N MET A 302 -0.21 -13.17 -1.59
CA MET A 302 -0.80 -11.86 -1.77
C MET A 302 -2.00 -11.98 -2.72
N VAL A 303 -3.11 -11.39 -2.30
CA VAL A 303 -4.32 -11.29 -3.11
C VAL A 303 -4.11 -10.24 -4.19
N VAL A 304 -4.37 -10.58 -5.45
CA VAL A 304 -4.11 -9.69 -6.60
C VAL A 304 -5.37 -9.07 -7.21
N LYS A 305 -6.53 -9.29 -6.60
CA LYS A 305 -7.82 -8.73 -7.01
C LYS A 305 -8.75 -8.62 -5.80
N ASN A 306 -9.46 -7.48 -5.67
CA ASN A 306 -10.44 -7.29 -4.61
C ASN A 306 -11.49 -8.41 -4.63
N ASN A 307 -11.84 -8.91 -3.45
CA ASN A 307 -12.85 -9.94 -3.26
C ASN A 307 -13.81 -9.55 -2.12
N TYR A 308 -15.11 -9.61 -2.41
CA TYR A 308 -16.20 -9.19 -1.53
C TYR A 308 -17.09 -10.36 -1.07
N PHE A 309 -16.68 -11.60 -1.34
CA PHE A 309 -17.49 -12.78 -1.12
C PHE A 309 -17.20 -13.44 0.23
N TRP A 310 -15.91 -13.59 0.58
CA TRP A 310 -15.49 -14.43 1.71
C TRP A 310 -15.65 -13.78 3.09
N LEU A 311 -15.60 -12.45 3.15
CA LEU A 311 -15.70 -11.72 4.40
C LEU A 311 -16.99 -10.93 4.46
N ASN A 312 -17.61 -10.93 5.65
CA ASN A 312 -18.73 -10.04 5.94
C ASN A 312 -18.25 -8.59 5.98
N GLU A 313 -19.09 -7.67 5.54
CA GLU A 313 -18.81 -6.22 5.54
C GLU A 313 -18.51 -5.67 6.94
N THR A 314 -19.05 -6.31 7.98
CA THR A 314 -18.84 -5.99 9.40
C THR A 314 -17.57 -6.61 9.99
N SER A 315 -16.86 -7.45 9.23
CA SER A 315 -15.58 -8.00 9.66
C SER A 315 -14.51 -6.90 9.76
N GLU A 316 -13.41 -7.20 10.44
CA GLU A 316 -12.36 -6.21 10.68
C GLU A 316 -11.73 -5.72 9.37
N ALA A 317 -11.46 -6.63 8.43
CA ALA A 317 -11.03 -6.26 7.09
C ALA A 317 -12.20 -5.70 6.27
N GLY A 318 -13.42 -6.24 6.45
CA GLY A 318 -14.64 -5.83 5.75
C GLY A 318 -14.76 -6.46 4.36
N PHE A 319 -13.67 -6.48 3.61
CA PHE A 319 -13.48 -7.25 2.38
C PHE A 319 -11.99 -7.57 2.22
N ILE A 320 -11.64 -8.39 1.24
CA ILE A 320 -10.24 -8.75 0.95
C ILE A 320 -9.76 -7.87 -0.20
N ALA A 321 -8.77 -7.01 0.04
CA ALA A 321 -8.28 -6.05 -0.93
C ALA A 321 -7.12 -6.61 -1.77
N ASN A 322 -6.94 -6.04 -2.97
CA ASN A 322 -5.74 -6.24 -3.76
C ASN A 322 -4.52 -5.71 -2.98
N GLY A 323 -3.50 -6.56 -2.84
CA GLY A 323 -2.29 -6.32 -2.05
C GLY A 323 -2.31 -6.96 -0.66
N ASP A 324 -3.46 -7.44 -0.17
CA ASP A 324 -3.53 -8.06 1.16
C ASP A 324 -2.75 -9.37 1.19
N ILE A 325 -1.91 -9.54 2.21
CA ILE A 325 -1.11 -10.75 2.43
C ILE A 325 -1.85 -11.69 3.38
N CYS A 326 -1.91 -12.95 2.99
CA CYS A 326 -2.49 -14.05 3.75
C CYS A 326 -1.47 -15.17 3.91
N GLU A 327 -1.56 -15.89 5.01
CA GLU A 327 -0.80 -17.13 5.23
C GLU A 327 -1.74 -18.32 5.20
N ILE A 328 -1.32 -19.37 4.49
CA ILE A 328 -2.05 -20.65 4.40
C ILE A 328 -1.81 -21.44 5.68
N LEU A 329 -2.87 -21.65 6.45
CA LEU A 329 -2.82 -22.43 7.69
C LEU A 329 -3.12 -23.91 7.45
N GLU A 330 -4.09 -24.22 6.59
CA GLU A 330 -4.51 -25.58 6.29
C GLU A 330 -4.91 -25.69 4.81
N ILE A 331 -4.59 -26.82 4.18
CA ILE A 331 -4.99 -27.15 2.81
C ILE A 331 -5.92 -28.36 2.89
N PHE A 332 -7.19 -28.18 2.53
CA PHE A 332 -8.19 -29.24 2.60
C PHE A 332 -8.21 -30.11 1.34
N SER A 333 -8.14 -29.47 0.16
CA SER A 333 -8.12 -30.19 -1.11
C SER A 333 -7.61 -29.29 -2.24
N ILE A 334 -7.03 -29.91 -3.26
CA ILE A 334 -6.74 -29.29 -4.56
C ILE A 334 -7.62 -29.97 -5.61
N LYS A 335 -8.31 -29.17 -6.43
CA LYS A 335 -9.29 -29.63 -7.41
C LYS A 335 -9.04 -28.98 -8.76
N GLU A 336 -9.16 -29.76 -9.82
CA GLU A 336 -9.22 -29.26 -11.19
C GLU A 336 -10.69 -29.22 -11.64
N LEU A 337 -11.22 -28.01 -11.87
CA LEU A 337 -12.61 -27.76 -12.25
C LEU A 337 -12.65 -26.64 -13.26
N TYR A 338 -13.59 -26.69 -14.21
CA TYR A 338 -13.79 -25.61 -15.21
C TYR A 338 -12.56 -25.28 -16.07
N GLY A 339 -11.58 -26.20 -16.15
CA GLY A 339 -10.28 -25.95 -16.79
C GLY A 339 -9.35 -25.02 -15.98
N PHE A 340 -9.53 -24.98 -14.65
CA PHE A 340 -8.72 -24.24 -13.70
C PHE A 340 -8.43 -25.10 -12.46
N ARG A 341 -7.40 -24.74 -11.70
CA ARG A 341 -6.97 -25.43 -10.50
C ARG A 341 -7.26 -24.57 -9.27
N PHE A 342 -7.90 -25.18 -8.29
CA PHE A 342 -8.36 -24.51 -7.07
C PHE A 342 -7.83 -25.22 -5.84
N ALA A 343 -7.47 -24.46 -4.81
CA ALA A 343 -7.19 -24.99 -3.48
C ALA A 343 -8.23 -24.53 -2.48
N GLU A 344 -8.89 -25.46 -1.80
CA GLU A 344 -9.72 -25.15 -0.64
C GLU A 344 -8.81 -25.10 0.59
N VAL A 345 -8.77 -23.96 1.26
CA VAL A 345 -7.77 -23.66 2.29
C VAL A 345 -8.39 -22.91 3.46
N LYS A 346 -7.69 -22.91 4.59
CA LYS A 346 -7.90 -21.97 5.69
C LYS A 346 -6.73 -21.00 5.75
N ILE A 347 -7.03 -19.70 5.83
CA ILE A 347 -6.01 -18.65 5.83
C ILE A 347 -6.15 -17.70 7.02
N ARG A 348 -5.05 -17.03 7.39
CA ARG A 348 -5.07 -15.82 8.23
C ARG A 348 -4.59 -14.61 7.43
N MET A 349 -5.16 -13.44 7.68
CA MET A 349 -4.70 -12.19 7.07
C MET A 349 -3.58 -11.57 7.89
N ILE A 350 -2.41 -11.39 7.29
CA ILE A 350 -1.25 -10.76 7.94
C ILE A 350 -1.47 -9.26 8.10
N ASP A 351 -2.16 -8.64 7.15
CA ASP A 351 -2.43 -7.20 7.19
C ASP A 351 -3.52 -6.81 8.21
N TYR A 352 -4.30 -7.79 8.68
CA TYR A 352 -5.35 -7.61 9.68
C TYR A 352 -5.21 -8.62 10.82
N PRO A 353 -4.27 -8.42 11.76
CA PRO A 353 -3.90 -9.45 12.75
C PRO A 353 -5.02 -9.88 13.69
N LYS A 354 -6.04 -9.04 13.94
CA LYS A 354 -7.18 -9.42 14.79
C LYS A 354 -8.31 -10.08 13.99
N GLN A 355 -8.18 -10.17 12.66
CA GLN A 355 -9.16 -10.82 11.80
C GLN A 355 -9.04 -12.33 12.02
N LYS A 356 -10.15 -12.96 12.43
CA LYS A 356 -10.17 -14.40 12.66
C LYS A 356 -9.85 -15.14 11.36
N PRO A 357 -9.05 -16.23 11.42
CA PRO A 357 -8.83 -17.11 10.28
C PRO A 357 -10.15 -17.63 9.71
N PHE A 358 -10.19 -17.83 8.40
CA PHE A 358 -11.39 -18.26 7.69
C PHE A 358 -11.06 -19.20 6.53
N GLU A 359 -12.06 -19.96 6.12
CA GLU A 359 -11.97 -20.88 4.98
C GLU A 359 -12.27 -20.14 3.68
N THR A 360 -11.53 -20.46 2.63
CA THR A 360 -11.65 -19.83 1.32
C THR A 360 -11.18 -20.78 0.21
N VAL A 361 -11.27 -20.32 -1.04
CA VAL A 361 -10.74 -21.02 -2.21
C VAL A 361 -9.71 -20.12 -2.89
N LEU A 362 -8.52 -20.65 -3.19
CA LEU A 362 -7.51 -19.98 -4.00
C LEU A 362 -7.59 -20.46 -5.44
N LEU A 363 -7.42 -19.55 -6.40
CA LEU A 363 -7.21 -19.87 -7.82
C LEU A 363 -5.71 -20.04 -8.06
N LEU A 364 -5.26 -21.26 -8.31
CA LEU A 364 -3.83 -21.59 -8.38
C LEU A 364 -3.19 -21.15 -9.71
N ASP A 365 -3.96 -21.08 -10.80
CA ASP A 365 -3.44 -20.65 -12.10
C ASP A 365 -2.90 -19.22 -12.10
N THR A 366 -3.33 -18.38 -11.15
CA THR A 366 -2.78 -17.02 -11.03
C THR A 366 -1.41 -16.97 -10.36
N LEU A 367 -0.96 -18.05 -9.69
CA LEU A 367 0.34 -18.11 -9.02
C LEU A 367 1.50 -18.00 -10.02
N ALA A 368 1.39 -18.70 -11.16
CA ALA A 368 2.42 -18.74 -12.19
C ALA A 368 2.23 -17.69 -13.30
N SER A 369 1.04 -17.08 -13.39
CA SER A 369 0.76 -16.09 -14.43
C SER A 369 1.72 -14.90 -14.36
N GLU A 370 2.14 -14.37 -15.51
CA GLU A 370 2.90 -13.11 -15.59
C GLU A 370 1.99 -11.88 -15.58
N SER A 371 0.69 -12.05 -15.87
CA SER A 371 -0.30 -10.97 -15.76
C SER A 371 -0.50 -10.54 -14.30
N PRO A 372 -0.92 -9.29 -14.03
CA PRO A 372 -1.14 -8.82 -12.66
C PRO A 372 -2.14 -9.66 -11.88
N SER A 373 -3.19 -10.12 -12.57
CA SER A 373 -4.30 -10.95 -12.11
C SER A 373 -4.83 -11.81 -13.28
N LEU A 374 -5.87 -12.61 -13.09
CA LEU A 374 -6.46 -13.45 -14.15
C LEU A 374 -6.81 -12.61 -15.39
N SER A 375 -6.45 -13.11 -16.57
CA SER A 375 -6.71 -12.42 -17.84
C SER A 375 -8.21 -12.20 -18.07
N TYR A 376 -8.57 -11.23 -18.91
CA TYR A 376 -9.98 -11.00 -19.25
C TYR A 376 -10.62 -12.22 -19.93
N GLU A 377 -9.86 -12.86 -20.83
CA GLU A 377 -10.29 -14.06 -21.55
C GLU A 377 -10.51 -15.23 -20.59
N ASP A 378 -9.57 -15.49 -19.68
CA ASP A 378 -9.71 -16.56 -18.67
C ASP A 378 -10.82 -16.26 -17.67
N SER A 379 -11.00 -14.98 -17.29
CA SER A 379 -12.11 -14.58 -16.41
C SER A 379 -13.47 -14.82 -17.07
N ASN A 380 -13.58 -14.57 -18.38
CA ASN A 380 -14.79 -14.88 -19.15
C ASN A 380 -14.98 -16.39 -19.31
N ARG A 381 -13.90 -17.14 -19.57
CA ARG A 381 -13.93 -18.61 -19.64
C ARG A 381 -14.44 -19.20 -18.34
N LEU A 382 -13.88 -18.79 -17.20
CA LEU A 382 -14.32 -19.23 -15.88
C LEU A 382 -15.80 -18.91 -15.65
N TYR A 383 -16.25 -17.71 -16.02
CA TYR A 383 -17.67 -17.34 -15.93
C TYR A 383 -18.57 -18.27 -16.75
N GLN A 384 -18.20 -18.54 -18.01
CA GLN A 384 -18.98 -19.39 -18.91
C GLN A 384 -19.04 -20.84 -18.42
N GLU A 385 -17.92 -21.39 -17.97
CA GLU A 385 -17.87 -22.76 -17.46
C GLU A 385 -18.67 -22.93 -16.16
N VAL A 386 -18.54 -22.00 -15.21
CA VAL A 386 -19.37 -22.00 -13.98
C VAL A 386 -20.85 -21.79 -14.32
N ALA A 387 -21.18 -21.03 -15.36
CA ALA A 387 -22.57 -20.83 -15.79
C ALA A 387 -23.25 -22.14 -16.23
N LYS A 388 -22.50 -23.13 -16.73
CA LYS A 388 -23.06 -24.42 -17.16
C LYS A 388 -23.68 -25.20 -16.00
N ASP A 389 -23.14 -25.07 -14.78
CA ASP A 389 -23.69 -25.69 -13.57
C ASP A 389 -25.12 -25.21 -13.27
N PHE A 390 -25.48 -24.02 -13.74
CA PHE A 390 -26.79 -23.41 -13.53
C PHE A 390 -27.66 -23.43 -14.79
N ALA A 391 -27.26 -24.10 -15.87
CA ALA A 391 -27.96 -24.08 -17.15
C ALA A 391 -29.43 -24.56 -17.07
N GLN A 392 -29.76 -25.40 -16.09
CA GLN A 392 -31.11 -25.91 -15.86
C GLN A 392 -32.06 -24.86 -15.25
N GLU A 393 -31.55 -23.78 -14.67
CA GLU A 393 -32.36 -22.71 -14.11
C GLU A 393 -33.07 -21.93 -15.22
N LYS A 394 -34.40 -21.93 -15.22
CA LYS A 394 -35.19 -21.25 -16.28
C LYS A 394 -35.06 -19.72 -16.26
N SER A 395 -34.71 -19.15 -15.11
CA SER A 395 -34.57 -17.70 -14.94
C SER A 395 -33.10 -17.30 -15.11
N LYS A 396 -32.81 -16.44 -16.09
CA LYS A 396 -31.48 -15.82 -16.26
C LYS A 396 -30.99 -15.12 -15.00
N TYR A 397 -31.90 -14.55 -14.20
CA TYR A 397 -31.56 -13.94 -12.92
C TYR A 397 -31.11 -14.98 -11.89
N LYS A 398 -31.80 -16.12 -11.79
CA LYS A 398 -31.41 -17.22 -10.89
C LYS A 398 -30.09 -17.85 -11.30
N GLN A 399 -29.86 -18.04 -12.60
CA GLN A 399 -28.56 -18.48 -13.14
C GLN A 399 -27.43 -17.56 -12.67
N LEU A 400 -27.58 -16.25 -12.90
CA LEU A 400 -26.60 -15.25 -12.53
C LEU A 400 -26.35 -15.22 -11.01
N LEU A 401 -27.40 -15.36 -10.20
CA LEU A 401 -27.29 -15.43 -8.75
C LEU A 401 -26.56 -16.70 -8.29
N GLY A 402 -26.79 -17.83 -8.98
CA GLY A 402 -26.07 -19.08 -8.74
C GLY A 402 -24.57 -18.95 -8.99
N ILE A 403 -24.19 -18.41 -10.16
CA ILE A 403 -22.79 -18.15 -10.50
C ILE A 403 -22.12 -17.26 -9.44
N LYS A 404 -22.80 -16.17 -9.03
CA LYS A 404 -22.24 -15.24 -8.04
C LYS A 404 -22.17 -15.78 -6.62
N LYS A 405 -22.90 -16.86 -6.33
CA LYS A 405 -22.78 -17.62 -5.06
C LYS A 405 -21.77 -18.75 -5.15
N SER A 406 -21.26 -19.08 -6.33
CA SER A 406 -20.25 -20.13 -6.50
C SER A 406 -18.96 -19.74 -5.78
N LYS A 407 -18.48 -20.63 -4.91
CA LYS A 407 -17.20 -20.44 -4.21
C LYS A 407 -15.99 -20.45 -5.15
N TYR A 408 -16.06 -21.19 -6.26
CA TYR A 408 -14.97 -21.27 -7.25
C TYR A 408 -14.92 -20.05 -8.16
N PHE A 409 -16.09 -19.49 -8.54
CA PHE A 409 -16.12 -18.21 -9.25
C PHE A 409 -15.57 -17.06 -8.40
N ASN A 410 -15.80 -17.12 -7.09
CA ASN A 410 -15.30 -16.15 -6.12
C ASN A 410 -13.96 -16.57 -5.49
N ALA A 411 -13.21 -17.50 -6.09
CA ALA A 411 -11.89 -17.87 -5.59
C ALA A 411 -10.95 -16.65 -5.56
N LEU A 412 -10.11 -16.58 -4.52
CA LEU A 412 -9.08 -15.57 -4.39
C LEU A 412 -8.03 -15.77 -5.47
N GLN A 413 -7.82 -14.74 -6.27
CA GLN A 413 -6.70 -14.68 -7.20
C GLN A 413 -5.48 -14.28 -6.39
N VAL A 414 -4.46 -15.13 -6.39
CA VAL A 414 -3.29 -14.97 -5.53
C VAL A 414 -1.98 -15.15 -6.29
N LYS A 415 -0.92 -14.55 -5.73
CA LYS A 415 0.48 -14.81 -6.04
C LYS A 415 1.25 -15.02 -4.75
N PHE A 416 2.37 -15.72 -4.79
CA PHE A 416 3.27 -15.76 -3.63
C PHE A 416 3.79 -14.35 -3.31
N SER A 417 4.01 -14.10 -2.02
CA SER A 417 4.36 -12.76 -1.52
C SER A 417 5.78 -12.64 -0.95
N TYR A 418 6.64 -13.65 -1.11
CA TYR A 418 8.05 -13.55 -0.69
C TYR A 418 8.79 -12.52 -1.53
N ALA A 419 8.52 -12.51 -2.84
CA ALA A 419 8.97 -11.54 -3.80
C ALA A 419 7.79 -10.83 -4.48
N VAL A 420 7.86 -9.51 -4.51
CA VAL A 420 6.83 -8.64 -5.08
C VAL A 420 7.46 -7.61 -6.00
N THR A 421 6.65 -7.10 -6.94
CA THR A 421 7.10 -5.95 -7.75
C THR A 421 7.13 -4.69 -6.89
N CYS A 422 8.03 -3.75 -7.19
CA CYS A 422 8.12 -2.49 -6.43
C CYS A 422 6.79 -1.72 -6.37
N HIS A 423 6.01 -1.69 -7.45
CA HIS A 423 4.66 -1.12 -7.44
C HIS A 423 3.73 -1.78 -6.40
N LYS A 424 3.77 -3.11 -6.27
CA LYS A 424 2.99 -3.86 -5.27
C LYS A 424 3.55 -3.73 -3.85
N SER A 425 4.75 -3.18 -3.70
CA SER A 425 5.38 -2.91 -2.40
C SER A 425 5.01 -1.55 -1.80
N GLN A 426 4.40 -0.65 -2.60
CA GLN A 426 4.03 0.70 -2.15
C GLN A 426 3.08 0.68 -0.96
N GLY A 427 3.31 1.57 -0.01
CA GLY A 427 2.59 1.58 1.27
C GLY A 427 2.95 0.43 2.22
N GLY A 428 3.78 -0.52 1.77
CA GLY A 428 4.38 -1.54 2.61
C GLY A 428 5.65 -1.07 3.31
N GLN A 429 5.92 -1.67 4.47
CA GLN A 429 7.19 -1.59 5.16
C GLN A 429 7.53 -2.99 5.67
N TRP A 430 8.82 -3.31 5.67
CA TRP A 430 9.40 -4.54 6.17
C TRP A 430 10.67 -4.20 6.92
N LYS A 431 11.05 -5.00 7.92
CA LYS A 431 12.32 -4.83 8.60
C LYS A 431 13.49 -5.07 7.66
N THR A 432 13.43 -6.14 6.88
CA THR A 432 14.47 -6.49 5.90
C THR A 432 13.93 -6.51 4.48
N VAL A 433 14.64 -5.84 3.56
CA VAL A 433 14.32 -5.84 2.12
C VAL A 433 15.52 -6.28 1.31
N PHE A 434 15.29 -7.25 0.42
CA PHE A 434 16.23 -7.65 -0.61
C PHE A 434 15.85 -6.97 -1.93
N ILE A 435 16.80 -6.32 -2.59
CA ILE A 435 16.59 -5.62 -3.86
C ILE A 435 17.48 -6.27 -4.90
N GLU A 436 16.86 -6.79 -5.96
CA GLU A 436 17.59 -7.29 -7.12
C GLU A 436 17.89 -6.16 -8.10
N GLN A 437 19.12 -6.13 -8.64
CA GLN A 437 19.45 -5.24 -9.75
C GLN A 437 18.56 -5.55 -10.96
N PRO A 438 17.74 -4.61 -11.44
CA PRO A 438 16.97 -4.84 -12.64
C PRO A 438 17.84 -4.77 -13.90
N TYR A 439 17.42 -5.49 -14.94
CA TYR A 439 17.98 -5.32 -16.27
C TYR A 439 17.60 -3.95 -16.84
N LEU A 440 18.62 -3.12 -17.16
CA LEU A 440 18.50 -1.75 -17.64
C LEU A 440 19.35 -1.57 -18.91
N PRO A 441 18.84 -1.95 -20.10
CA PRO A 441 19.62 -1.86 -21.34
C PRO A 441 19.93 -0.41 -21.75
N GLU A 442 19.08 0.54 -21.35
CA GLU A 442 19.19 1.97 -21.67
C GLU A 442 19.87 2.77 -20.55
N GLY A 443 20.45 2.10 -19.55
CA GLY A 443 21.04 2.75 -18.38
C GLY A 443 20.01 3.25 -17.36
N GLN A 444 20.44 4.14 -16.47
CA GLN A 444 19.58 4.71 -15.44
C GLN A 444 18.73 5.83 -16.02
N ASN A 445 17.47 5.89 -15.60
CA ASN A 445 16.56 6.98 -15.96
C ASN A 445 15.73 7.40 -14.73
N VAL A 446 14.98 8.49 -14.85
CA VAL A 446 14.17 9.04 -13.75
C VAL A 446 13.17 8.00 -13.20
N GLU A 447 12.57 7.19 -14.06
CA GLU A 447 11.64 6.12 -13.64
C GLU A 447 12.36 5.05 -12.78
N TYR A 448 13.55 4.63 -13.20
CA TYR A 448 14.38 3.69 -12.45
C TYR A 448 14.83 4.28 -11.11
N LEU A 449 15.24 5.55 -11.07
CA LEU A 449 15.65 6.20 -9.84
C LEU A 449 14.48 6.29 -8.84
N ARG A 450 13.25 6.58 -9.30
CA ARG A 450 12.03 6.51 -8.48
C ARG A 450 11.72 5.09 -8.00
N TRP A 451 11.90 4.11 -8.88
CA TRP A 451 11.76 2.69 -8.54
C TRP A 451 12.74 2.28 -7.44
N LEU A 452 14.01 2.67 -7.58
CA LEU A 452 15.07 2.32 -6.63
C LEU A 452 14.85 3.03 -5.28
N TYR A 453 14.52 4.32 -5.31
CA TYR A 453 14.15 5.08 -4.11
C TYR A 453 12.96 4.43 -3.39
N THR A 454 11.92 4.04 -4.13
CA THR A 454 10.76 3.38 -3.54
C THR A 454 11.15 2.05 -2.91
N ALA A 455 11.97 1.24 -3.60
CA ALA A 455 12.43 -0.06 -3.12
C ALA A 455 13.29 0.05 -1.85
N VAL A 456 14.30 0.92 -1.85
CA VAL A 456 15.19 1.16 -0.70
C VAL A 456 14.40 1.64 0.51
N THR A 457 13.45 2.55 0.32
CA THR A 457 12.65 3.12 1.41
C THR A 457 11.54 2.20 1.95
N ARG A 458 11.40 0.97 1.43
CA ARG A 458 10.51 -0.04 2.03
C ARG A 458 11.12 -0.71 3.26
N ALA A 459 12.45 -0.66 3.41
CA ALA A 459 13.15 -1.24 4.56
C ALA A 459 13.09 -0.32 5.77
N GLN A 460 12.86 -0.91 6.94
CA GLN A 460 12.93 -0.22 8.23
C GLN A 460 14.30 -0.40 8.91
N GLU A 461 14.94 -1.56 8.73
CA GLU A 461 16.17 -1.92 9.47
C GLU A 461 17.32 -2.33 8.56
N LYS A 462 17.07 -3.07 7.47
CA LYS A 462 18.14 -3.57 6.61
C LYS A 462 17.76 -3.70 5.13
N VAL A 463 18.66 -3.30 4.25
CA VAL A 463 18.62 -3.52 2.80
C VAL A 463 19.76 -4.43 2.39
N PHE A 464 19.43 -5.44 1.60
CA PHE A 464 20.40 -6.30 0.92
C PHE A 464 20.31 -6.09 -0.59
N LEU A 465 21.45 -5.81 -1.22
CA LEU A 465 21.55 -5.59 -2.67
C LEU A 465 22.06 -6.85 -3.35
N ILE A 466 21.30 -7.38 -4.31
CA ILE A 466 21.59 -8.63 -5.01
C ILE A 466 21.91 -8.35 -6.47
N GLY A 467 23.06 -8.85 -6.94
CA GLY A 467 23.42 -8.88 -8.35
C GLY A 467 23.87 -7.54 -8.94
N PHE A 468 23.94 -6.48 -8.12
CA PHE A 468 24.46 -5.17 -8.54
C PHE A 468 25.94 -5.26 -8.94
N LYS A 469 26.26 -4.78 -10.14
CA LYS A 469 27.63 -4.66 -10.66
C LYS A 469 28.44 -3.60 -9.93
N ASP A 470 29.77 -3.68 -10.01
CA ASP A 470 30.70 -2.76 -9.34
C ASP A 470 30.46 -1.29 -9.70
N GLU A 471 30.05 -1.00 -10.94
CA GLU A 471 29.73 0.37 -11.40
C GLU A 471 28.59 1.04 -10.62
N TYR A 472 27.77 0.29 -9.88
CA TYR A 472 26.70 0.81 -9.04
C TYR A 472 27.16 1.20 -7.63
N PHE A 473 28.46 1.24 -7.35
CA PHE A 473 28.98 1.55 -6.02
C PHE A 473 30.06 2.63 -6.09
N ILE A 474 30.09 3.50 -5.08
CA ILE A 474 31.24 4.37 -4.80
C ILE A 474 32.08 3.73 -3.68
N GLU A 475 33.41 3.84 -3.81
CA GLU A 475 34.38 3.37 -2.81
C GLU A 475 34.31 4.14 -1.49
#